data_AF-A0A167YRC1-F1
#
_entry.id   AF-A0A167YRC1-F1
#
_cell.length_a   1.000
_cell.length_b   1.000
_cell.length_c   1.000
_cell.angle_alpha   90.00
_cell.angle_beta   90.00
_cell.angle_gamma   90.00
#
_symmetry.space_group_name_H-M   'P 1'
#
loop_
_entity.id
_entity.type
_entity.pdbx_description
1 polymer ?
#
loop_
_entity_poly.entity_id
_entity_poly.type
_entity_poly.pdbx_seq_one_letter_code
_entity_poly.pdbx_strand_id
1 'polypeptide(L)'
;MKFSLLTLALGVTGSLASSHIAHERLHVRDGDSSSAAAASGTGSSQSSSTGTSTASASDSTSTGGGQQATYSKADVAITVKGNAFFRGKDRFYIRGIDYQPGGASKTKDPIADADSCKRDIKEFKKLGVNTIRIYSVDNTQKHDECMNALADAGIYLVLDVNTPKYSLNRASESDLKMSYNAVYLNSVFNIVQEFAQYKNTLAFFSGNEVVNNANNSNAAPYVKAVTRDIRQFLKKRGLRKVPTGYSAADVNTNRLEMAEYMNCGSDDERSDFFAFNDYSWCDPSSFTTSGWDQKVKNFTGYGLPLFLSEYGCNTNTRKFQEVAALYSPKMTGVYSGGLVYEYSQEDSNYGLVEISNDGVKELKDFDALKTAFEKTKPPTGDGGYNSTGGSNPCPKKSHNWEVDPDEDIPSTPKQALKFMEDGPAEPKGFKGGSQTAGDDGGDDLKPGSGPTITGSKTDSSDASETSGSDSHSNGAEGTIQRAGLGAVMGVAGVAAAMLAF
;
A
#
# COMPACT_ATOMS: atom_id res chain seq x y z
N MET A 1 55.50 2.55 -39.31
CA MET A 1 55.68 1.10 -39.58
C MET A 1 54.61 0.37 -38.77
N LYS A 2 53.43 0.08 -39.36
CA LYS A 2 52.99 -1.27 -39.79
C LYS A 2 53.37 -2.39 -38.79
N PHE A 3 52.38 -2.92 -38.07
CA PHE A 3 52.08 -4.35 -38.05
C PHE A 3 50.59 -4.58 -37.74
N SER A 4 50.05 -5.59 -38.41
CA SER A 4 48.66 -6.03 -38.48
C SER A 4 48.55 -7.48 -37.94
N LEU A 5 47.31 -8.01 -37.95
CA LEU A 5 46.77 -9.33 -37.57
C LEU A 5 46.22 -9.41 -36.12
N LEU A 6 44.92 -9.54 -35.87
CA LEU A 6 43.84 -10.44 -36.36
C LEU A 6 43.98 -11.89 -35.83
N THR A 7 42.99 -12.34 -35.02
CA THR A 7 42.27 -13.65 -34.98
C THR A 7 41.51 -13.74 -33.63
N LEU A 8 40.18 -13.57 -33.57
CA LEU A 8 39.10 -14.59 -33.60
C LEU A 8 39.05 -15.53 -32.37
N ALA A 9 37.96 -15.48 -31.56
CA ALA A 9 36.96 -16.56 -31.45
C ALA A 9 36.07 -16.51 -30.17
N LEU A 10 34.83 -16.97 -30.39
CA LEU A 10 33.88 -17.66 -29.48
C LEU A 10 33.04 -16.85 -28.49
N GLY A 11 31.74 -16.88 -28.76
CA GLY A 11 30.68 -16.31 -27.94
C GLY A 11 30.25 -17.17 -26.76
N VAL A 12 29.56 -16.51 -25.84
CA VAL A 12 28.57 -17.11 -24.94
C VAL A 12 27.38 -16.15 -24.93
N THR A 13 26.26 -16.62 -25.45
CA THR A 13 24.97 -15.94 -25.38
C THR A 13 24.40 -16.07 -23.97
N GLY A 14 24.34 -14.98 -23.23
CA GLY A 14 23.57 -14.85 -21.99
C GLY A 14 22.57 -13.71 -22.18
N SER A 15 21.31 -14.06 -22.44
CA SER A 15 20.20 -13.09 -22.53
C SER A 15 19.81 -12.64 -21.13
N LEU A 16 20.10 -11.38 -20.80
CA LEU A 16 19.51 -10.67 -19.66
C LEU A 16 18.59 -9.60 -20.25
N ALA A 17 17.30 -9.91 -20.32
CA ALA A 17 16.28 -8.92 -20.62
C ALA A 17 16.06 -8.05 -19.37
N SER A 18 16.68 -6.87 -19.34
CA SER A 18 16.25 -5.78 -18.46
C SER A 18 15.18 -4.98 -19.17
N SER A 19 13.98 -4.94 -18.58
CA SER A 19 12.89 -4.05 -18.93
C SER A 19 13.31 -2.59 -18.69
N HIS A 20 13.69 -1.90 -19.77
CA HIS A 20 13.80 -0.44 -19.77
C HIS A 20 12.44 0.16 -20.11
N ILE A 21 11.79 0.79 -19.13
CA ILE A 21 10.72 1.74 -19.38
C ILE A 21 11.40 3.06 -19.79
N ALA A 22 11.29 3.38 -21.07
CA ALA A 22 11.86 4.60 -21.65
C ALA A 22 11.03 5.83 -21.24
N HIS A 23 11.71 6.82 -20.65
CA HIS A 23 11.22 8.19 -20.59
C HIS A 23 11.50 8.86 -21.94
N GLU A 24 10.48 9.42 -22.59
CA GLU A 24 10.71 10.36 -23.69
C GLU A 24 9.80 11.60 -23.62
N ARG A 25 10.45 12.76 -23.71
CA ARG A 25 9.86 14.10 -23.82
C ARG A 25 9.28 14.27 -25.22
N LEU A 26 8.04 14.77 -25.33
CA LEU A 26 7.52 15.26 -26.61
C LEU A 26 7.13 16.74 -26.55
N HIS A 27 7.68 17.48 -27.51
CA HIS A 27 7.34 18.85 -27.87
C HIS A 27 5.93 18.94 -28.45
N VAL A 28 5.16 19.93 -28.00
CA VAL A 28 3.86 20.31 -28.57
C VAL A 28 4.09 21.14 -29.83
N ARG A 29 3.38 20.81 -30.91
CA ARG A 29 3.16 21.69 -32.07
C ARG A 29 1.67 21.80 -32.31
N ASP A 30 1.21 23.05 -32.35
CA ASP A 30 -0.16 23.47 -32.63
C ASP A 30 -0.63 23.07 -34.04
N GLY A 31 -1.92 22.80 -34.17
CA GLY A 31 -2.61 22.50 -35.43
C GLY A 31 -4.11 22.69 -35.28
N ASP A 32 -4.53 23.92 -35.54
CA ASP A 32 -5.91 24.43 -35.62
C ASP A 32 -6.64 23.86 -36.85
N SER A 33 -7.92 23.49 -36.73
CA SER A 33 -8.93 23.69 -37.78
C SER A 33 -10.35 23.29 -37.32
N SER A 34 -11.31 23.94 -37.96
CA SER A 34 -12.64 24.28 -37.49
C SER A 34 -13.76 23.62 -38.33
N SER A 35 -15.01 23.94 -37.94
CA SER A 35 -16.29 23.81 -38.68
C SER A 35 -17.05 22.47 -38.51
N ALA A 36 -18.38 22.40 -38.51
CA ALA A 36 -19.47 23.37 -38.34
C ALA A 36 -20.77 22.57 -38.11
N ALA A 37 -21.81 23.26 -37.65
CA ALA A 37 -23.09 22.76 -37.18
C ALA A 37 -24.04 22.19 -38.26
N ALA A 38 -24.99 21.34 -37.83
CA ALA A 38 -26.36 21.33 -38.34
C ALA A 38 -27.32 20.69 -37.31
N ALA A 39 -28.54 21.22 -37.26
CA ALA A 39 -29.52 21.08 -36.20
C ALA A 39 -30.73 20.20 -36.59
N SER A 40 -31.58 19.99 -35.57
CA SER A 40 -33.05 19.84 -35.58
C SER A 40 -33.65 18.42 -35.59
N GLY A 41 -34.68 18.25 -34.75
CA GLY A 41 -35.56 17.08 -34.78
C GLY A 41 -36.27 16.76 -33.46
N THR A 42 -37.20 17.60 -33.04
CA THR A 42 -38.15 17.41 -31.93
C THR A 42 -39.12 16.25 -32.13
N GLY A 43 -39.54 15.58 -31.05
CA GLY A 43 -40.69 14.65 -31.08
C GLY A 43 -41.01 14.00 -29.74
N SER A 44 -41.80 14.70 -28.91
CA SER A 44 -42.40 14.23 -27.65
C SER A 44 -43.74 13.53 -27.88
N SER A 45 -44.05 12.46 -27.15
CA SER A 45 -45.39 12.24 -26.58
C SER A 45 -45.40 11.18 -25.46
N GLN A 46 -46.15 11.49 -24.41
CA GLN A 46 -46.43 10.72 -23.20
C GLN A 46 -47.74 9.90 -23.34
N SER A 47 -47.88 8.84 -22.54
CA SER A 47 -49.10 8.40 -21.81
C SER A 47 -48.78 7.04 -21.16
N SER A 48 -48.71 6.86 -19.83
CA SER A 48 -49.81 6.66 -18.84
C SER A 48 -50.74 5.48 -19.21
N SER A 49 -51.15 4.53 -18.36
CA SER A 49 -51.21 4.41 -16.89
C SER A 49 -51.63 2.97 -16.46
N THR A 50 -51.47 2.65 -15.15
CA THR A 50 -52.19 1.64 -14.31
C THR A 50 -52.15 0.14 -14.72
N GLY A 51 -51.86 -0.86 -13.88
CA GLY A 51 -51.80 -1.01 -12.42
C GLY A 51 -52.74 -2.13 -11.97
N THR A 52 -52.26 -3.30 -11.53
CA THR A 52 -52.95 -4.13 -10.53
C THR A 52 -52.02 -5.17 -9.90
N SER A 53 -51.96 -5.13 -8.57
CA SER A 53 -51.37 -6.11 -7.65
C SER A 53 -52.22 -7.37 -7.55
N THR A 54 -51.61 -8.55 -7.62
CA THR A 54 -52.15 -9.79 -7.04
C THR A 54 -51.05 -10.50 -6.26
N ALA A 55 -51.30 -10.69 -4.97
CA ALA A 55 -50.47 -11.48 -4.08
C ALA A 55 -50.91 -12.94 -4.19
N SER A 56 -49.96 -13.83 -4.47
CA SER A 56 -50.11 -15.27 -4.33
C SER A 56 -48.87 -15.80 -3.65
N ALA A 57 -49.04 -16.26 -2.41
CA ALA A 57 -48.01 -16.93 -1.64
C ALA A 57 -47.68 -18.28 -2.29
N SER A 58 -46.41 -18.47 -2.63
CA SER A 58 -45.84 -19.78 -2.92
C SER A 58 -44.60 -19.98 -2.05
N ASP A 59 -44.68 -21.02 -1.23
CA ASP A 59 -43.57 -21.63 -0.52
C ASP A 59 -42.44 -21.91 -1.52
N SER A 60 -41.25 -21.36 -1.27
CA SER A 60 -40.04 -21.77 -1.97
C SER A 60 -38.90 -21.91 -0.97
N THR A 61 -38.48 -23.17 -0.83
CA THR A 61 -37.25 -23.64 -0.23
C THR A 61 -36.06 -22.75 -0.61
N SER A 62 -35.52 -22.06 0.39
CA SER A 62 -34.28 -21.29 0.33
C SER A 62 -33.10 -22.21 -0.01
N THR A 63 -32.74 -22.26 -1.29
CA THR A 63 -31.36 -22.55 -1.70
C THR A 63 -30.55 -21.32 -1.38
N GLY A 64 -29.74 -21.40 -0.33
CA GLY A 64 -28.86 -20.31 0.13
C GLY A 64 -27.87 -19.89 -0.97
N GLY A 65 -28.26 -18.91 -1.76
CA GLY A 65 -27.35 -18.08 -2.53
C GLY A 65 -26.52 -17.26 -1.55
N GLY A 66 -25.29 -17.70 -1.30
CA GLY A 66 -24.35 -16.96 -0.47
C GLY A 66 -24.13 -15.57 -1.06
N GLN A 67 -24.66 -14.55 -0.39
CA GLN A 67 -24.40 -13.15 -0.71
C GLN A 67 -22.88 -12.93 -0.66
N GLN A 68 -22.35 -12.36 -1.75
CA GLN A 68 -21.03 -11.75 -1.78
C GLN A 68 -20.90 -10.81 -0.57
N ALA A 69 -19.74 -10.80 0.11
CA ALA A 69 -19.44 -9.77 1.09
C ALA A 69 -19.13 -8.45 0.35
N THR A 70 -20.14 -7.88 -0.31
CA THR A 70 -20.15 -6.48 -0.70
C THR A 70 -20.52 -5.70 0.55
N TYR A 71 -19.62 -4.86 1.04
CA TYR A 71 -19.93 -4.01 2.18
C TYR A 71 -21.02 -3.02 1.74
N SER A 72 -22.10 -2.93 2.51
CA SER A 72 -23.17 -1.97 2.22
C SER A 72 -22.69 -0.52 2.24
N LYS A 73 -21.61 -0.25 3.00
CA LYS A 73 -20.90 1.03 3.06
C LYS A 73 -19.49 0.85 3.65
N ALA A 74 -18.52 1.67 3.23
CA ALA A 74 -17.17 1.76 3.80
C ALA A 74 -17.09 2.88 4.87
N ASP A 75 -17.91 2.75 5.91
CA ASP A 75 -18.10 3.72 6.99
C ASP A 75 -17.39 3.35 8.31
N VAL A 76 -16.62 2.26 8.29
CA VAL A 76 -15.81 1.78 9.42
C VAL A 76 -14.36 1.82 8.99
N ALA A 77 -13.53 2.54 9.74
CA ALA A 77 -12.11 2.62 9.42
C ALA A 77 -11.45 1.25 9.55
N ILE A 78 -10.57 0.94 8.60
CA ILE A 78 -9.72 -0.25 8.67
C ILE A 78 -8.62 -0.05 9.72
N THR A 79 -8.38 -1.08 10.51
CA THR A 79 -7.36 -1.12 11.56
C THR A 79 -6.42 -2.29 11.33
N VAL A 80 -5.27 -2.28 12.00
CA VAL A 80 -4.28 -3.37 11.96
C VAL A 80 -4.28 -4.13 13.27
N LYS A 81 -4.29 -5.46 13.19
CA LYS A 81 -4.07 -6.36 14.33
C LYS A 81 -3.18 -7.52 13.89
N GLY A 82 -2.06 -7.71 14.59
CA GLY A 82 -1.04 -8.67 14.16
C GLY A 82 -0.62 -8.38 12.72
N ASN A 83 -0.61 -9.41 11.87
CA ASN A 83 -0.29 -9.28 10.44
C ASN A 83 -1.52 -9.14 9.51
N ALA A 84 -2.65 -8.62 9.97
CA ALA A 84 -3.83 -8.47 9.12
C ALA A 84 -4.62 -7.17 9.35
N PHE A 85 -5.40 -6.81 8.34
CA PHE A 85 -6.35 -5.71 8.37
C PHE A 85 -7.72 -6.15 8.89
N PHE A 86 -8.40 -5.26 9.60
CA PHE A 86 -9.71 -5.51 10.19
C PHE A 86 -10.66 -4.34 9.99
N ARG A 87 -11.90 -4.65 9.60
CA ARG A 87 -13.05 -3.75 9.66
C ARG A 87 -13.84 -4.08 10.92
N GLY A 88 -13.63 -3.32 11.99
CA GLY A 88 -14.16 -3.70 13.31
C GLY A 88 -13.56 -5.04 13.76
N LYS A 89 -14.40 -6.07 13.92
CA LYS A 89 -13.96 -7.42 14.30
C LYS A 89 -13.71 -8.35 13.10
N ASP A 90 -14.12 -7.95 11.91
CA ASP A 90 -14.09 -8.81 10.73
C ASP A 90 -12.78 -8.59 9.97
N ARG A 91 -12.13 -9.68 9.56
CA ARG A 91 -10.90 -9.59 8.76
C ARG A 91 -11.22 -8.95 7.41
N PHE A 92 -10.42 -7.95 7.04
CA PHE A 92 -10.54 -7.25 5.77
C PHE A 92 -9.50 -7.78 4.78
N TYR A 93 -9.98 -8.38 3.69
CA TYR A 93 -9.15 -8.76 2.55
C TYR A 93 -9.31 -7.72 1.45
N ILE A 94 -8.19 -7.16 1.01
CA ILE A 94 -8.12 -6.23 -0.10
C ILE A 94 -8.43 -7.01 -1.37
N ARG A 95 -9.50 -6.61 -2.05
CA ARG A 95 -9.85 -7.04 -3.40
C ARG A 95 -9.97 -5.79 -4.24
N GLY A 96 -8.85 -5.36 -4.81
CA GLY A 96 -8.75 -4.03 -5.37
C GLY A 96 -8.28 -3.95 -6.80
N ILE A 97 -8.18 -2.70 -7.25
CA ILE A 97 -7.71 -2.29 -8.56
C ILE A 97 -6.96 -0.97 -8.45
N ASP A 98 -5.91 -0.81 -9.24
CA ASP A 98 -5.20 0.46 -9.34
C ASP A 98 -5.96 1.42 -10.27
N TYR A 99 -6.24 2.63 -9.78
CA TYR A 99 -7.09 3.62 -10.43
C TYR A 99 -6.37 4.96 -10.59
N GLN A 100 -5.70 5.13 -11.72
CA GLN A 100 -5.05 6.39 -12.09
C GLN A 100 -5.16 6.67 -13.60
N PRO A 101 -6.36 7.01 -14.12
CA PRO A 101 -6.53 7.44 -15.50
C PRO A 101 -5.47 8.44 -15.98
N GLY A 102 -4.70 8.05 -17.01
CA GLY A 102 -3.53 8.77 -17.50
C GLY A 102 -2.18 8.17 -17.06
N GLY A 103 -2.19 7.18 -16.17
CA GLY A 103 -1.02 6.48 -15.63
C GLY A 103 -0.38 7.14 -14.41
N ALA A 104 0.32 6.35 -13.59
CA ALA A 104 0.97 6.76 -12.34
C ALA A 104 1.98 7.91 -12.47
N SER A 105 2.53 8.12 -13.66
CA SER A 105 3.52 9.18 -13.95
C SER A 105 2.90 10.52 -14.37
N LYS A 106 1.59 10.56 -14.66
CA LYS A 106 0.90 11.81 -15.01
C LYS A 106 0.30 12.46 -13.76
N THR A 107 0.36 13.78 -13.72
CA THR A 107 -0.22 14.60 -12.63
C THR A 107 -1.68 14.90 -12.94
N LYS A 108 -2.54 13.88 -12.79
CA LYS A 108 -4.00 14.03 -12.88
C LYS A 108 -4.62 13.43 -11.65
N ASP A 109 -5.50 14.17 -10.99
CA ASP A 109 -6.26 13.65 -9.86
C ASP A 109 -7.59 13.04 -10.36
N PRO A 110 -7.80 11.71 -10.21
CA PRO A 110 -9.00 11.07 -10.71
C PRO A 110 -10.19 11.17 -9.76
N ILE A 111 -9.99 11.65 -8.52
CA ILE A 111 -11.02 11.77 -7.49
C ILE A 111 -11.36 13.21 -7.11
N ALA A 112 -10.65 14.18 -7.68
CA ALA A 112 -11.05 15.60 -7.67
C ALA A 112 -12.17 15.91 -8.68
N ASP A 113 -12.36 15.08 -9.72
CA ASP A 113 -13.48 15.17 -10.66
C ASP A 113 -14.57 14.15 -10.27
N ALA A 114 -15.61 14.64 -9.60
CA ALA A 114 -16.69 13.82 -9.08
C ALA A 114 -17.47 13.07 -10.19
N ASP A 115 -17.62 13.64 -11.38
CA ASP A 115 -18.38 13.02 -12.46
C ASP A 115 -17.62 11.84 -13.06
N SER A 116 -16.33 12.02 -13.34
CA SER A 116 -15.45 10.91 -13.77
C SER A 116 -15.38 9.81 -12.72
N CYS A 117 -15.18 10.16 -11.45
CA CYS A 117 -15.15 9.19 -10.35
C CYS A 117 -16.46 8.41 -10.24
N LYS A 118 -17.63 9.08 -10.25
CA LYS A 118 -18.95 8.42 -10.16
C LYS A 118 -19.27 7.56 -11.37
N ARG A 119 -18.77 7.92 -12.56
CA ARG A 119 -18.85 7.07 -13.76
C ARG A 119 -18.09 5.76 -13.51
N ASP A 120 -16.84 5.85 -13.05
CA ASP A 120 -15.95 4.69 -12.88
C ASP A 120 -16.34 3.81 -11.68
N ILE A 121 -16.94 4.38 -10.63
CA ILE A 121 -17.52 3.60 -9.51
C ILE A 121 -18.54 2.56 -9.99
N LYS A 122 -19.28 2.84 -11.07
CA LYS A 122 -20.23 1.86 -11.63
C LYS A 122 -19.52 0.61 -12.13
N GLU A 123 -18.33 0.77 -12.72
CA GLU A 123 -17.49 -0.32 -13.21
C GLU A 123 -16.84 -1.08 -12.06
N PHE A 124 -16.39 -0.38 -11.01
CA PHE A 124 -15.89 -1.01 -9.79
C PHE A 124 -16.93 -1.91 -9.14
N LYS A 125 -18.20 -1.48 -9.13
CA LYS A 125 -19.32 -2.29 -8.61
C LYS A 125 -19.60 -3.53 -9.46
N LYS A 126 -19.41 -3.47 -10.79
CA LYS A 126 -19.53 -4.65 -11.65
C LYS A 126 -18.42 -5.68 -11.39
N LEU A 127 -17.20 -5.20 -11.12
CA LEU A 127 -16.07 -6.07 -10.73
C LEU A 127 -16.21 -6.62 -9.30
N GLY A 128 -16.96 -5.93 -8.44
CA GLY A 128 -17.09 -6.29 -7.03
C GLY A 128 -15.82 -6.02 -6.21
N VAL A 129 -15.03 -5.01 -6.61
CA VAL A 129 -13.86 -4.57 -5.84
C VAL A 129 -14.28 -3.79 -4.60
N ASN A 130 -13.47 -3.87 -3.55
CA ASN A 130 -13.69 -3.15 -2.28
C ASN A 130 -12.62 -2.11 -1.99
N THR A 131 -11.58 -2.01 -2.83
CA THR A 131 -10.44 -1.12 -2.61
C THR A 131 -9.96 -0.57 -3.95
N ILE A 132 -9.60 0.69 -4.00
CA ILE A 132 -8.83 1.28 -5.10
C ILE A 132 -7.50 1.80 -4.57
N ARG A 133 -6.47 1.79 -5.42
CA ARG A 133 -5.22 2.53 -5.16
C ARG A 133 -5.10 3.71 -6.10
N ILE A 134 -4.67 4.85 -5.56
CA ILE A 134 -4.38 6.07 -6.33
C ILE A 134 -2.94 6.49 -6.05
N TYR A 135 -2.20 6.81 -7.10
CA TYR A 135 -0.78 7.14 -7.06
C TYR A 135 -0.51 8.64 -6.88
N SER A 136 -1.46 9.51 -7.21
CA SER A 136 -1.31 10.96 -7.10
C SER A 136 -2.65 11.68 -6.98
N VAL A 137 -2.72 12.58 -6.00
CA VAL A 137 -3.83 13.51 -5.76
C VAL A 137 -3.31 14.95 -5.68
N ASP A 138 -4.17 15.91 -6.02
CA ASP A 138 -3.90 17.34 -5.93
C ASP A 138 -4.42 17.88 -4.59
N ASN A 139 -3.51 18.11 -3.64
CA ASN A 139 -3.85 18.61 -2.30
C ASN A 139 -4.39 20.05 -2.25
N THR A 140 -4.65 20.71 -3.39
CA THR A 140 -5.40 21.98 -3.46
C THR A 140 -6.87 21.79 -3.81
N GLN A 141 -7.27 20.58 -4.21
CA GLN A 141 -8.63 20.25 -4.62
C GLN A 141 -9.43 19.64 -3.46
N LYS A 142 -10.76 19.60 -3.61
CA LYS A 142 -11.64 18.94 -2.65
C LYS A 142 -11.98 17.53 -3.13
N HIS A 143 -11.94 16.57 -2.21
CA HIS A 143 -12.21 15.16 -2.52
C HIS A 143 -13.51 14.61 -1.90
N ASP A 144 -14.25 15.44 -1.14
CA ASP A 144 -15.43 15.02 -0.37
C ASP A 144 -16.44 14.23 -1.20
N GLU A 145 -16.78 14.72 -2.40
CA GLU A 145 -17.86 14.15 -3.20
C GLU A 145 -17.52 12.76 -3.73
N CYS A 146 -16.32 12.57 -4.26
CA CYS A 146 -15.87 11.26 -4.72
C CYS A 146 -15.59 10.31 -3.55
N MET A 147 -14.95 10.78 -2.46
CA MET A 147 -14.69 9.95 -1.29
C MET A 147 -15.97 9.44 -0.64
N ASN A 148 -17.03 10.28 -0.58
CA ASN A 148 -18.35 9.85 -0.12
C ASN A 148 -19.01 8.86 -1.09
N ALA A 149 -18.90 9.07 -2.41
CA ALA A 149 -19.43 8.14 -3.39
C ALA A 149 -18.73 6.77 -3.34
N LEU A 150 -17.41 6.74 -3.14
CA LEU A 150 -16.63 5.51 -2.89
C LEU A 150 -17.10 4.84 -1.61
N ALA A 151 -17.29 5.61 -0.53
CA ALA A 151 -17.75 5.08 0.75
C ALA A 151 -19.14 4.44 0.62
N ASP A 152 -20.09 5.11 -0.05
CA ASP A 152 -21.44 4.60 -0.33
C ASP A 152 -21.44 3.36 -1.25
N ALA A 153 -20.41 3.21 -2.07
CA ALA A 153 -20.19 2.01 -2.87
C ALA A 153 -19.48 0.87 -2.11
N GLY A 154 -19.08 1.08 -0.85
CA GLY A 154 -18.34 0.09 -0.06
C GLY A 154 -16.86 -0.01 -0.42
N ILE A 155 -16.30 1.04 -1.04
CA ILE A 155 -14.93 1.06 -1.58
C ILE A 155 -14.01 1.91 -0.69
N TYR A 156 -12.87 1.33 -0.35
CA TYR A 156 -11.78 1.96 0.39
C TYR A 156 -10.69 2.48 -0.55
N LEU A 157 -9.91 3.44 -0.06
CA LEU A 157 -8.78 4.04 -0.76
C LEU A 157 -7.46 3.67 -0.09
N VAL A 158 -6.53 3.13 -0.87
CA VAL A 158 -5.09 3.12 -0.57
C VAL A 158 -4.47 4.27 -1.36
N LEU A 159 -3.74 5.16 -0.68
CA LEU A 159 -3.25 6.39 -1.31
C LEU A 159 -1.74 6.51 -1.18
N ASP A 160 -1.05 6.65 -2.31
CA ASP A 160 0.31 7.14 -2.34
C ASP A 160 0.30 8.64 -2.00
N VAL A 161 1.04 9.03 -0.95
CA VAL A 161 1.13 10.45 -0.52
C VAL A 161 2.24 11.21 -1.24
N ASN A 162 2.76 10.61 -2.31
CA ASN A 162 3.83 11.10 -3.15
C ASN A 162 3.26 11.54 -4.50
N THR A 163 3.98 12.41 -5.19
CA THR A 163 3.69 12.72 -6.60
C THR A 163 4.99 12.69 -7.41
N PRO A 164 4.93 12.66 -8.75
CA PRO A 164 6.13 12.68 -9.58
C PRO A 164 7.11 13.83 -9.27
N LYS A 165 6.61 14.97 -8.78
CA LYS A 165 7.44 16.14 -8.42
C LYS A 165 7.70 16.30 -6.91
N TYR A 166 6.95 15.57 -6.08
CA TYR A 166 7.06 15.57 -4.62
C TYR A 166 7.28 14.14 -4.12
N SER A 167 8.52 13.69 -4.18
CA SER A 167 8.93 12.32 -3.86
C SER A 167 10.42 12.25 -3.57
N LEU A 168 10.87 11.14 -2.98
CA LEU A 168 12.28 10.80 -2.88
C LEU A 168 12.87 10.53 -4.27
N ASN A 169 14.02 11.13 -4.56
CA ASN A 169 14.74 10.95 -5.82
C ASN A 169 15.82 9.87 -5.66
N ARG A 170 15.59 8.71 -6.25
CA ARG A 170 16.47 7.53 -6.19
C ARG A 170 17.67 7.55 -7.15
N ALA A 171 17.91 8.65 -7.87
CA ALA A 171 18.91 8.70 -8.95
C ALA A 171 20.36 8.59 -8.46
N SER A 172 20.66 9.15 -7.28
CA SER A 172 21.97 9.07 -6.62
C SER A 172 21.82 9.24 -5.12
N GLU A 173 22.88 8.92 -4.35
CA GLU A 173 22.89 9.15 -2.89
C GLU A 173 22.70 10.64 -2.54
N SER A 174 23.32 11.54 -3.30
CA SER A 174 23.14 12.99 -3.12
C SER A 174 21.71 13.44 -3.42
N ASP A 175 21.08 12.86 -4.44
CA ASP A 175 19.69 13.18 -4.79
C ASP A 175 18.70 12.65 -3.74
N LEU A 176 18.95 11.45 -3.20
CA LEU A 176 18.17 10.87 -2.10
C LEU A 176 18.22 11.79 -0.88
N LYS A 177 19.43 12.18 -0.47
CA LYS A 177 19.64 13.10 0.66
C LYS A 177 18.97 14.45 0.42
N MET A 178 19.11 15.02 -0.78
CA MET A 178 18.57 16.34 -1.12
C MET A 178 17.04 16.36 -1.21
N SER A 179 16.44 15.27 -1.69
CA SER A 179 14.99 15.17 -1.90
C SER A 179 14.19 14.91 -0.62
N TYR A 180 14.82 14.38 0.42
CA TYR A 180 14.22 14.29 1.76
C TYR A 180 14.36 15.62 2.50
N ASN A 181 13.38 16.50 2.29
CA ASN A 181 13.39 17.87 2.81
C ASN A 181 12.00 18.36 3.25
N ALA A 182 11.95 19.55 3.83
CA ALA A 182 10.72 20.14 4.35
C ALA A 182 9.69 20.49 3.26
N VAL A 183 10.11 20.85 2.04
CA VAL A 183 9.17 21.12 0.93
C VAL A 183 8.43 19.85 0.53
N TYR A 184 9.13 18.72 0.50
CA TYR A 184 8.54 17.40 0.27
C TYR A 184 7.57 17.02 1.40
N LEU A 185 8.02 17.05 2.65
CA LEU A 185 7.19 16.68 3.80
C LEU A 185 5.96 17.59 3.98
N ASN A 186 6.05 18.87 3.61
CA ASN A 186 4.89 19.76 3.59
C ASN A 186 3.79 19.23 2.64
N SER A 187 4.17 18.76 1.46
CA SER A 187 3.22 18.22 0.48
C SER A 187 2.59 16.92 0.99
N VAL A 188 3.42 16.02 1.53
CA VAL A 188 3.00 14.76 2.15
C VAL A 188 2.01 15.02 3.29
N PHE A 189 2.32 15.92 4.22
CA PHE A 189 1.46 16.22 5.36
C PHE A 189 0.15 16.90 4.98
N ASN A 190 0.11 17.72 3.91
CA ASN A 190 -1.15 18.24 3.38
C ASN A 190 -2.08 17.10 2.92
N ILE A 191 -1.55 16.15 2.13
CA ILE A 191 -2.32 15.00 1.65
C ILE A 191 -2.78 14.14 2.85
N VAL A 192 -1.87 13.81 3.77
CA VAL A 192 -2.17 13.00 4.95
C VAL A 192 -3.24 13.67 5.82
N GLN A 193 -3.12 14.98 6.08
CA GLN A 193 -4.08 15.72 6.91
C GLN A 193 -5.47 15.69 6.28
N GLU A 194 -5.58 15.92 4.97
CA GLU A 194 -6.86 15.89 4.28
C GLU A 194 -7.45 14.48 4.30
N PHE A 195 -6.69 13.46 3.89
CA PHE A 195 -7.26 12.13 3.67
C PHE A 195 -7.45 11.31 4.95
N ALA A 196 -6.83 11.70 6.07
CA ALA A 196 -7.04 11.05 7.36
C ALA A 196 -8.48 11.22 7.88
N GLN A 197 -9.20 12.27 7.45
CA GLN A 197 -10.57 12.52 7.90
C GLN A 197 -11.59 11.50 7.34
N TYR A 198 -11.36 10.96 6.14
CA TYR A 198 -12.28 10.02 5.51
C TYR A 198 -12.10 8.63 6.11
N LYS A 199 -13.17 8.00 6.61
CA LYS A 199 -13.09 6.66 7.20
C LYS A 199 -12.70 5.58 6.19
N ASN A 200 -13.02 5.77 4.91
CA ASN A 200 -12.68 4.85 3.85
C ASN A 200 -11.26 5.04 3.29
N THR A 201 -10.44 5.97 3.79
CA THR A 201 -8.99 5.92 3.54
C THR A 201 -8.38 4.79 4.38
N LEU A 202 -8.06 3.68 3.73
CA LEU A 202 -7.54 2.44 4.31
C LEU A 202 -6.08 2.58 4.71
N ALA A 203 -5.23 3.08 3.82
CA ALA A 203 -3.79 3.12 4.03
C ALA A 203 -3.10 4.25 3.24
N PHE A 204 -1.94 4.69 3.75
CA PHE A 204 -1.00 5.56 3.05
C PHE A 204 0.27 4.81 2.65
N PHE A 205 0.71 4.99 1.41
CA PHE A 205 2.04 4.60 0.96
C PHE A 205 3.02 5.77 1.09
N SER A 206 4.04 5.61 1.94
CA SER A 206 5.13 6.57 2.15
C SER A 206 6.09 6.66 0.96
N GLY A 207 6.06 5.67 0.06
CA GLY A 207 6.82 5.65 -1.18
C GLY A 207 6.38 4.49 -2.07
N ASN A 208 6.72 4.57 -3.35
CA ASN A 208 6.50 3.53 -4.34
C ASN A 208 7.80 3.20 -5.08
N GLU A 209 8.27 1.96 -4.93
CA GLU A 209 9.45 1.38 -5.58
C GLU A 209 10.72 2.25 -5.50
N VAL A 210 10.87 3.12 -4.49
CA VAL A 210 12.11 3.89 -4.30
C VAL A 210 13.35 2.98 -4.29
N VAL A 211 13.29 1.83 -3.61
CA VAL A 211 14.21 0.70 -3.83
C VAL A 211 13.61 -0.18 -4.93
N ASN A 212 14.27 -0.23 -6.09
CA ASN A 212 13.77 -0.96 -7.27
C ASN A 212 14.81 -1.86 -7.93
N ASN A 213 16.02 -1.94 -7.38
CA ASN A 213 17.05 -2.81 -7.88
C ASN A 213 17.93 -3.32 -6.72
N ALA A 214 18.83 -4.24 -7.02
CA ALA A 214 19.70 -4.85 -6.01
C ALA A 214 20.67 -3.85 -5.37
N ASN A 215 21.00 -2.76 -6.07
CA ASN A 215 22.12 -1.85 -5.74
C ASN A 215 21.63 -0.44 -5.35
N ASN A 216 20.38 -0.29 -4.93
CA ASN A 216 19.87 0.97 -4.40
C ASN A 216 19.11 0.82 -3.08
N SER A 217 19.49 -0.19 -2.31
CA SER A 217 18.92 -0.42 -0.97
C SER A 217 19.30 0.68 0.02
N ASN A 218 20.33 1.49 -0.29
CA ASN A 218 20.67 2.73 0.40
C ASN A 218 19.52 3.76 0.47
N ALA A 219 18.45 3.62 -0.33
CA ALA A 219 17.25 4.46 -0.22
C ALA A 219 16.29 4.04 0.91
N ALA A 220 16.39 2.81 1.44
CA ALA A 220 15.47 2.30 2.45
C ALA A 220 15.39 3.14 3.74
N PRO A 221 16.49 3.72 4.28
CA PRO A 221 16.42 4.60 5.45
C PRO A 221 15.52 5.83 5.24
N TYR A 222 15.54 6.41 4.03
CA TYR A 222 14.72 7.57 3.71
C TYR A 222 13.23 7.21 3.58
N VAL A 223 12.90 6.07 2.97
CA VAL A 223 11.52 5.56 2.93
C VAL A 223 10.97 5.33 4.34
N LYS A 224 11.79 4.74 5.20
CA LYS A 224 11.45 4.49 6.60
C LYS A 224 11.30 5.80 7.39
N ALA A 225 12.15 6.80 7.13
CA ALA A 225 12.02 8.14 7.71
C ALA A 225 10.71 8.84 7.30
N VAL A 226 10.30 8.77 6.03
CA VAL A 226 8.99 9.31 5.60
C VAL A 226 7.84 8.57 6.29
N THR A 227 7.93 7.24 6.42
CA THR A 227 6.93 6.44 7.14
C THR A 227 6.81 6.87 8.60
N ARG A 228 7.94 6.99 9.32
CA ARG A 228 8.01 7.50 10.69
C ARG A 228 7.35 8.88 10.78
N ASP A 229 7.72 9.79 9.90
CA ASP A 229 7.26 11.17 9.94
C ASP A 229 5.74 11.28 9.71
N ILE A 230 5.16 10.51 8.78
CA ILE A 230 3.70 10.46 8.58
C ILE A 230 3.00 9.95 9.85
N ARG A 231 3.49 8.86 10.45
CA ARG A 231 2.93 8.28 11.68
C ARG A 231 2.99 9.29 12.84
N GLN A 232 4.11 9.97 12.99
CA GLN A 232 4.30 11.00 14.02
C GLN A 232 3.39 12.21 13.78
N PHE A 233 3.25 12.66 12.53
CA PHE A 233 2.34 13.74 12.15
C PHE A 233 0.88 13.42 12.51
N LEU A 234 0.40 12.24 12.12
CA LEU A 234 -0.96 11.76 12.47
C LEU A 234 -1.18 11.79 13.99
N LYS A 235 -0.22 11.26 14.77
CA LYS A 235 -0.29 11.21 16.23
C LYS A 235 -0.27 12.61 16.86
N LYS A 236 0.66 13.48 16.45
CA LYS A 236 0.86 14.82 17.00
C LYS A 236 -0.34 15.73 16.75
N ARG A 237 -0.93 15.62 15.56
CA ARG A 237 -2.09 16.41 15.15
C ARG A 237 -3.43 15.84 15.63
N GLY A 238 -3.42 14.73 16.36
CA GLY A 238 -4.65 14.07 16.84
C GLY A 238 -5.54 13.56 15.70
N LEU A 239 -4.96 13.26 14.54
CA LEU A 239 -5.67 12.76 13.39
C LEU A 239 -5.95 11.26 13.55
N ARG A 240 -6.89 10.74 12.75
CA ARG A 240 -7.15 9.30 12.70
C ARG A 240 -5.86 8.56 12.34
N LYS A 241 -5.51 7.54 13.11
CA LYS A 241 -4.36 6.66 12.84
C LYS A 241 -4.63 5.79 11.60
N VAL A 242 -4.38 6.34 10.42
CA VAL A 242 -4.42 5.60 9.16
C VAL A 242 -3.16 4.74 9.06
N PRO A 243 -3.27 3.42 8.81
CA PRO A 243 -2.11 2.57 8.55
C PRO A 243 -1.18 3.20 7.50
N THR A 244 0.11 3.31 7.82
CA THR A 244 1.12 3.86 6.91
C THR A 244 2.22 2.83 6.66
N GLY A 245 2.52 2.59 5.39
CA GLY A 245 3.47 1.56 4.96
C GLY A 245 4.11 1.91 3.62
N TYR A 246 4.70 0.92 2.97
CA TYR A 246 5.50 1.11 1.75
C TYR A 246 5.07 0.13 0.65
N SER A 247 5.08 0.60 -0.60
CA SER A 247 4.90 -0.21 -1.81
C SER A 247 6.27 -0.45 -2.45
N ALA A 248 6.82 -1.66 -2.30
CA ALA A 248 8.13 -2.02 -2.84
C ALA A 248 8.04 -2.64 -4.23
N ALA A 249 9.16 -2.65 -4.96
CA ALA A 249 9.31 -3.49 -6.14
C ALA A 249 9.60 -4.94 -5.72
N ASP A 250 9.22 -5.93 -6.54
CA ASP A 250 9.55 -7.34 -6.32
C ASP A 250 11.00 -7.69 -6.71
N VAL A 251 11.97 -7.10 -6.02
CA VAL A 251 13.40 -7.34 -6.26
C VAL A 251 13.82 -8.63 -5.55
N ASN A 252 14.01 -9.71 -6.32
CA ASN A 252 14.26 -11.04 -5.77
C ASN A 252 15.41 -11.14 -4.76
N THR A 253 16.45 -10.32 -4.92
CA THR A 253 17.65 -10.35 -4.08
C THR A 253 17.54 -9.62 -2.75
N ASN A 254 16.55 -8.73 -2.58
CA ASN A 254 16.43 -7.90 -1.37
C ASN A 254 14.99 -7.72 -0.86
N ARG A 255 13.99 -8.38 -1.45
CA ARG A 255 12.58 -8.24 -1.06
C ARG A 255 12.32 -8.53 0.42
N LEU A 256 13.02 -9.54 0.97
CA LEU A 256 12.81 -9.98 2.35
C LEU A 256 13.48 -8.98 3.28
N GLU A 257 14.72 -8.61 2.97
CA GLU A 257 15.49 -7.61 3.69
C GLU A 257 14.74 -6.27 3.73
N MET A 258 14.16 -5.83 2.61
CA MET A 258 13.34 -4.61 2.57
C MET A 258 12.13 -4.71 3.52
N ALA A 259 11.39 -5.82 3.50
CA ALA A 259 10.24 -6.02 4.36
C ALA A 259 10.63 -6.10 5.84
N GLU A 260 11.70 -6.83 6.17
CA GLU A 260 12.24 -6.92 7.52
C GLU A 260 12.73 -5.57 8.02
N TYR A 261 13.40 -4.79 7.17
CA TYR A 261 13.87 -3.45 7.50
C TYR A 261 12.72 -2.50 7.82
N MET A 262 11.63 -2.53 7.05
CA MET A 262 10.43 -1.73 7.35
C MET A 262 9.73 -2.17 8.66
N ASN A 263 9.99 -3.39 9.15
CA ASN A 263 9.44 -3.90 10.41
C ASN A 263 10.45 -4.03 11.57
N CYS A 264 11.68 -3.53 11.41
CA CYS A 264 12.68 -3.54 12.47
C CYS A 264 12.80 -2.17 13.17
N GLY A 265 13.58 -2.07 14.25
CA GLY A 265 13.79 -0.82 14.98
C GLY A 265 12.67 -0.49 15.98
N SER A 266 12.61 0.77 16.42
CA SER A 266 11.61 1.21 17.40
C SER A 266 10.19 1.22 16.82
N ASP A 267 9.18 1.15 17.70
CA ASP A 267 7.77 1.10 17.27
C ASP A 267 7.32 2.32 16.47
N ASP A 268 7.91 3.49 16.74
CA ASP A 268 7.57 4.72 16.03
C ASP A 268 8.14 4.79 14.60
N GLU A 269 9.19 4.02 14.31
CA GLU A 269 9.86 3.98 13.01
C GLU A 269 9.39 2.85 12.09
N ARG A 270 8.74 1.82 12.65
CA ARG A 270 8.23 0.68 11.90
C ARG A 270 7.03 1.07 11.02
N SER A 271 6.85 0.39 9.91
CA SER A 271 5.62 0.48 9.13
C SER A 271 4.44 -0.18 9.85
N ASP A 272 3.21 0.24 9.52
CA ASP A 272 2.00 -0.48 9.93
C ASP A 272 1.68 -1.67 9.01
N PHE A 273 2.25 -1.71 7.81
CA PHE A 273 2.11 -2.78 6.81
C PHE A 273 3.26 -2.72 5.79
N PHE A 274 3.44 -3.79 5.02
CA PHE A 274 4.31 -3.81 3.85
C PHE A 274 3.51 -4.29 2.63
N ALA A 275 3.81 -3.75 1.46
CA ALA A 275 3.24 -4.24 0.22
C ALA A 275 4.29 -4.22 -0.87
N PHE A 276 4.09 -5.02 -1.92
CA PHE A 276 4.97 -4.99 -3.07
C PHE A 276 4.24 -5.36 -4.35
N ASN A 277 4.78 -4.85 -5.45
CA ASN A 277 4.29 -5.03 -6.80
C ASN A 277 4.76 -6.38 -7.35
N ASP A 278 3.85 -7.35 -7.49
CA ASP A 278 4.18 -8.74 -7.83
C ASP A 278 3.57 -9.20 -9.15
N TYR A 279 4.42 -9.31 -10.15
CA TYR A 279 4.06 -9.78 -11.50
C TYR A 279 4.60 -11.18 -11.81
N SER A 280 5.02 -11.96 -10.81
CA SER A 280 5.66 -13.26 -11.04
C SER A 280 4.69 -14.36 -11.50
N TRP A 281 3.37 -14.10 -11.46
CA TRP A 281 2.36 -14.97 -12.03
C TRP A 281 1.90 -14.45 -13.39
N CYS A 282 2.35 -15.09 -14.47
CA CYS A 282 1.88 -14.84 -15.83
C CYS A 282 1.11 -16.08 -16.34
N ASP A 283 -0.15 -15.91 -16.75
CA ASP A 283 -0.99 -17.04 -17.14
C ASP A 283 -0.52 -17.78 -18.40
N PRO A 284 -0.74 -19.11 -18.51
CA PRO A 284 -1.14 -20.01 -17.44
C PRO A 284 0.02 -20.25 -16.47
N SER A 285 -0.25 -20.21 -15.17
CA SER A 285 0.74 -20.52 -14.12
C SER A 285 0.11 -21.33 -12.99
N SER A 286 0.89 -21.57 -11.94
CA SER A 286 0.48 -22.27 -10.73
C SER A 286 1.19 -21.69 -9.53
N PHE A 287 0.72 -22.00 -8.32
CA PHE A 287 1.31 -21.53 -7.06
C PHE A 287 2.82 -21.80 -6.95
N THR A 288 3.29 -22.92 -7.51
CA THR A 288 4.72 -23.27 -7.54
C THR A 288 5.45 -22.68 -8.75
N THR A 289 4.79 -22.61 -9.92
CA THR A 289 5.42 -22.06 -11.14
C THR A 289 5.66 -20.56 -11.01
N SER A 290 4.76 -19.82 -10.37
CA SER A 290 4.92 -18.39 -10.10
C SER A 290 5.94 -18.08 -8.99
N GLY A 291 6.37 -19.09 -8.23
CA GLY A 291 7.18 -18.94 -7.03
C GLY A 291 6.45 -18.38 -5.81
N TRP A 292 5.12 -18.27 -5.84
CA TRP A 292 4.32 -17.77 -4.73
C TRP A 292 4.38 -18.70 -3.49
N ASP A 293 4.59 -20.00 -3.69
CA ASP A 293 4.88 -20.95 -2.63
C ASP A 293 6.13 -20.59 -1.82
N GLN A 294 7.21 -20.17 -2.50
CA GLN A 294 8.43 -19.73 -1.85
C GLN A 294 8.25 -18.37 -1.19
N LYS A 295 7.50 -17.45 -1.81
CA LYS A 295 7.16 -16.14 -1.20
C LYS A 295 6.36 -16.33 0.10
N VAL A 296 5.32 -17.16 0.09
CA VAL A 296 4.56 -17.51 1.31
C VAL A 296 5.47 -18.11 2.37
N LYS A 297 6.36 -19.04 1.99
CA LYS A 297 7.31 -19.65 2.92
C LYS A 297 8.21 -18.59 3.57
N ASN A 298 8.74 -17.66 2.79
CA ASN A 298 9.65 -16.61 3.27
C ASN A 298 8.95 -15.58 4.16
N PHE A 299 7.68 -15.27 3.91
CA PHE A 299 6.90 -14.31 4.69
C PHE A 299 6.05 -14.94 5.80
N THR A 300 6.11 -16.27 5.96
CA THR A 300 5.43 -16.94 7.08
C THR A 300 6.01 -16.45 8.40
N GLY A 301 5.15 -15.90 9.26
CA GLY A 301 5.55 -15.32 10.54
C GLY A 301 5.90 -13.83 10.48
N TYR A 302 5.88 -13.19 9.31
CA TYR A 302 6.06 -11.75 9.20
C TYR A 302 4.98 -11.01 10.03
N GLY A 303 5.42 -10.01 10.81
CA GLY A 303 4.63 -9.44 11.90
C GLY A 303 3.65 -8.33 11.50
N LEU A 304 3.69 -7.86 10.25
CA LEU A 304 2.83 -6.80 9.73
C LEU A 304 1.93 -7.32 8.60
N PRO A 305 0.77 -6.68 8.35
CA PRO A 305 -0.01 -6.92 7.15
C PRO A 305 0.84 -6.84 5.89
N LEU A 306 0.68 -7.87 5.06
CA LEU A 306 1.31 -7.98 3.75
C LEU A 306 0.22 -8.06 2.68
N PHE A 307 0.33 -7.33 1.59
CA PHE A 307 -0.55 -7.48 0.43
C PHE A 307 0.18 -7.16 -0.87
N LEU A 308 -0.39 -7.57 -2.00
CA LEU A 308 0.15 -7.24 -3.31
C LEU A 308 -0.39 -5.86 -3.69
N SER A 309 0.49 -4.85 -3.69
CA SER A 309 0.11 -3.48 -4.05
C SER A 309 -0.21 -3.35 -5.54
N GLU A 310 0.31 -4.26 -6.36
CA GLU A 310 -0.01 -4.46 -7.77
C GLU A 310 0.15 -5.97 -8.10
N TYR A 311 -0.70 -6.51 -8.96
CA TYR A 311 -0.52 -7.80 -9.63
C TYR A 311 -1.25 -7.84 -10.98
N GLY A 312 -0.96 -8.86 -11.79
CA GLY A 312 -1.68 -9.13 -13.05
C GLY A 312 -0.79 -9.03 -14.27
N CYS A 313 0.26 -9.86 -14.34
CA CYS A 313 1.22 -9.89 -15.46
C CYS A 313 0.53 -9.99 -16.83
N ASN A 314 0.90 -9.10 -17.76
CA ASN A 314 0.32 -9.04 -19.10
C ASN A 314 1.22 -9.63 -20.21
N THR A 315 2.27 -10.38 -19.87
CA THR A 315 3.14 -11.06 -20.87
C THR A 315 2.34 -12.04 -21.75
N ASN A 316 1.29 -12.63 -21.18
CA ASN A 316 0.34 -13.49 -21.86
C ASN A 316 -1.09 -12.95 -21.67
N THR A 317 -2.07 -13.55 -22.35
CA THR A 317 -3.49 -13.22 -22.12
C THR A 317 -3.87 -13.46 -20.66
N ARG A 318 -4.31 -12.39 -19.98
CA ARG A 318 -4.70 -12.44 -18.58
C ARG A 318 -6.02 -13.20 -18.41
N LYS A 319 -5.97 -14.30 -17.68
CA LYS A 319 -7.14 -15.06 -17.18
C LYS A 319 -7.34 -14.86 -15.69
N PHE A 320 -6.41 -14.18 -15.03
CA PHE A 320 -6.39 -13.86 -13.60
C PHE A 320 -6.48 -15.13 -12.73
N GLN A 321 -5.78 -16.20 -13.10
CA GLN A 321 -5.80 -17.46 -12.33
C GLN A 321 -5.19 -17.29 -10.93
N GLU A 322 -4.29 -16.32 -10.77
CA GLU A 322 -3.68 -15.93 -9.50
C GLU A 322 -4.69 -15.47 -8.46
N VAL A 323 -5.86 -14.96 -8.87
CA VAL A 323 -6.94 -14.57 -7.95
C VAL A 323 -7.35 -15.77 -7.09
N ALA A 324 -7.54 -16.94 -7.68
CA ALA A 324 -7.94 -18.14 -6.95
C ALA A 324 -6.87 -18.55 -5.92
N ALA A 325 -5.58 -18.36 -6.25
CA ALA A 325 -4.48 -18.64 -5.34
C ALA A 325 -4.39 -17.61 -4.20
N LEU A 326 -4.48 -16.31 -4.53
CA LEU A 326 -4.35 -15.17 -3.61
C LEU A 326 -5.34 -15.24 -2.44
N TYR A 327 -6.58 -15.67 -2.71
CA TYR A 327 -7.63 -15.80 -1.71
C TYR A 327 -7.79 -17.23 -1.16
N SER A 328 -6.82 -18.12 -1.41
CA SER A 328 -6.84 -19.48 -0.87
C SER A 328 -6.24 -19.57 0.54
N PRO A 329 -6.52 -20.65 1.30
CA PRO A 329 -5.86 -20.91 2.57
C PRO A 329 -4.33 -20.99 2.51
N LYS A 330 -3.74 -21.22 1.31
CA LYS A 330 -2.28 -21.23 1.14
C LYS A 330 -1.65 -19.84 1.20
N MET A 331 -2.42 -18.79 0.88
CA MET A 331 -1.93 -17.40 0.84
C MET A 331 -2.43 -16.60 2.05
N THR A 332 -3.69 -16.82 2.46
CA THR A 332 -4.39 -15.93 3.40
C THR A 332 -3.80 -15.90 4.81
N GLY A 333 -3.00 -16.87 5.27
CA GLY A 333 -2.27 -16.75 6.54
C GLY A 333 -1.18 -15.66 6.53
N VAL A 334 -0.71 -15.30 5.34
CA VAL A 334 0.41 -14.38 5.12
C VAL A 334 -0.05 -13.09 4.43
N TYR A 335 -0.87 -13.21 3.38
CA TYR A 335 -1.32 -12.09 2.56
C TYR A 335 -2.75 -11.66 2.89
N SER A 336 -3.00 -10.35 2.82
CA SER A 336 -4.30 -9.70 3.03
C SER A 336 -4.97 -9.33 1.70
N GLY A 337 -4.65 -10.04 0.61
CA GLY A 337 -5.20 -9.80 -0.73
C GLY A 337 -4.29 -8.93 -1.60
N GLY A 338 -4.88 -8.18 -2.53
CA GLY A 338 -4.12 -7.31 -3.43
C GLY A 338 -4.95 -6.52 -4.44
N LEU A 339 -4.26 -5.71 -5.25
CA LEU A 339 -4.85 -4.86 -6.27
C LEU A 339 -4.36 -5.21 -7.68
N VAL A 340 -5.29 -5.28 -8.63
CA VAL A 340 -4.95 -5.50 -10.06
C VAL A 340 -4.45 -4.21 -10.70
N TYR A 341 -3.33 -4.29 -11.40
CA TYR A 341 -2.82 -3.22 -12.25
C TYR A 341 -3.30 -3.42 -13.71
N GLU A 342 -4.03 -2.51 -14.34
CA GLU A 342 -4.63 -1.27 -13.82
C GLU A 342 -6.00 -1.00 -14.50
N TYR A 343 -6.78 -0.05 -14.00
CA TYR A 343 -8.12 0.24 -14.52
C TYR A 343 -8.12 0.76 -15.97
N SER A 344 -7.44 1.87 -16.25
CA SER A 344 -7.46 2.51 -17.57
C SER A 344 -6.41 1.91 -18.50
N GLN A 345 -6.78 1.77 -19.76
CA GLN A 345 -5.88 1.37 -20.82
C GLN A 345 -4.92 2.50 -21.17
N GLU A 346 -3.64 2.28 -20.88
CA GLU A 346 -2.53 3.15 -21.21
C GLU A 346 -1.55 2.43 -22.16
N ASP A 347 -0.43 3.07 -22.51
CA ASP A 347 0.59 2.53 -23.42
C ASP A 347 1.21 1.20 -22.94
N SER A 348 1.11 0.92 -21.63
CA SER A 348 1.62 -0.29 -20.97
C SER A 348 0.79 -1.55 -21.24
N ASN A 349 -0.42 -1.43 -21.81
CA ASN A 349 -1.34 -2.52 -22.09
C ASN A 349 -1.81 -3.34 -20.87
N TYR A 350 -2.01 -2.66 -19.74
CA TYR A 350 -2.56 -3.27 -18.52
C TYR A 350 -4.03 -2.94 -18.26
N GLY A 351 -4.65 -2.07 -19.06
CA GLY A 351 -6.00 -1.58 -18.80
C GLY A 351 -7.09 -2.65 -18.79
N LEU A 352 -8.09 -2.45 -17.95
CA LEU A 352 -9.36 -3.17 -18.02
C LEU A 352 -10.39 -2.43 -18.88
N VAL A 353 -10.27 -1.12 -19.00
CA VAL A 353 -11.22 -0.30 -19.76
C VAL A 353 -10.53 0.74 -20.64
N GLU A 354 -11.15 1.08 -21.75
CA GLU A 354 -10.84 2.29 -22.53
C GLU A 354 -11.76 3.43 -22.06
N ILE A 355 -11.17 4.57 -21.70
CA ILE A 355 -11.91 5.78 -21.29
C ILE A 355 -11.90 6.77 -22.46
N SER A 356 -13.06 7.20 -22.91
CA SER A 356 -13.23 8.22 -23.94
C SER A 356 -14.27 9.27 -23.52
N ASN A 357 -14.47 10.29 -24.36
CA ASN A 357 -15.54 11.28 -24.15
C ASN A 357 -16.94 10.65 -24.16
N ASP A 358 -17.11 9.52 -24.85
CA ASP A 358 -18.38 8.80 -24.97
C ASP A 358 -18.66 7.87 -23.78
N GLY A 359 -17.72 7.74 -22.83
CA GLY A 359 -17.86 6.95 -21.62
C GLY A 359 -16.74 5.94 -21.41
N VAL A 360 -17.09 4.79 -20.83
CA VAL A 360 -16.15 3.70 -20.53
C VAL A 360 -16.52 2.49 -21.38
N LYS A 361 -15.53 1.92 -22.06
CA LYS A 361 -15.64 0.68 -22.80
C LYS A 361 -14.85 -0.42 -22.10
N GLU A 362 -15.55 -1.44 -21.64
CA GLU A 362 -14.94 -2.64 -21.03
C GLU A 362 -14.08 -3.40 -22.07
N LEU A 363 -12.88 -3.83 -21.67
CA LEU A 363 -11.98 -4.66 -22.46
C LEU A 363 -12.07 -6.13 -22.04
N LYS A 364 -11.44 -7.02 -22.80
CA LYS A 364 -11.46 -8.47 -22.52
C LYS A 364 -10.96 -8.83 -21.12
N ASP A 365 -9.99 -8.08 -20.62
CA ASP A 365 -9.41 -8.33 -19.30
C ASP A 365 -10.37 -7.92 -18.17
N PHE A 366 -11.30 -6.99 -18.41
CA PHE A 366 -12.39 -6.69 -17.48
C PHE A 366 -13.29 -7.92 -17.26
N ASP A 367 -13.73 -8.54 -18.36
CA ASP A 367 -14.56 -9.75 -18.31
C ASP A 367 -13.83 -10.93 -17.65
N ALA A 368 -12.53 -11.07 -17.95
CA ALA A 368 -11.69 -12.10 -17.35
C ALA A 368 -11.54 -11.90 -15.85
N LEU A 369 -11.25 -10.67 -15.40
CA LEU A 369 -11.12 -10.35 -13.98
C LEU A 369 -12.45 -10.52 -13.26
N LYS A 370 -13.55 -9.98 -13.82
CA LYS A 370 -14.89 -10.16 -13.28
C LYS A 370 -15.21 -11.64 -13.08
N THR A 371 -14.94 -12.47 -14.08
CA THR A 371 -15.14 -13.92 -14.01
C THR A 371 -14.28 -14.58 -12.93
N ALA A 372 -13.00 -14.23 -12.85
CA ALA A 372 -12.10 -14.76 -11.82
C ALA A 372 -12.56 -14.37 -10.41
N PHE A 373 -13.06 -13.13 -10.27
CA PHE A 373 -13.58 -12.62 -9.02
C PHE A 373 -14.92 -13.24 -8.61
N GLU A 374 -15.84 -13.47 -9.55
CA GLU A 374 -17.10 -14.16 -9.25
C GLU A 374 -16.89 -15.63 -8.86
N LYS A 375 -15.91 -16.30 -9.46
CA LYS A 375 -15.56 -17.69 -9.14
C LYS A 375 -14.84 -17.83 -7.80
N THR A 376 -14.07 -16.82 -7.41
CA THR A 376 -13.28 -16.83 -6.17
C THR A 376 -14.02 -16.10 -5.08
N LYS A 377 -14.66 -16.86 -4.17
CA LYS A 377 -15.34 -16.27 -3.02
C LYS A 377 -14.33 -15.58 -2.09
N PRO A 378 -14.68 -14.42 -1.49
CA PRO A 378 -13.87 -13.84 -0.43
C PRO A 378 -13.63 -14.87 0.69
N PRO A 379 -12.41 -14.91 1.27
CA PRO A 379 -12.15 -15.80 2.39
C PRO A 379 -13.08 -15.49 3.56
N THR A 380 -13.42 -16.51 4.34
CA THR A 380 -14.22 -16.34 5.57
C THR A 380 -13.35 -16.52 6.80
N GLY A 381 -13.78 -15.93 7.92
CA GLY A 381 -13.03 -15.96 9.17
C GLY A 381 -11.75 -15.13 9.13
N ASP A 382 -10.85 -15.44 10.06
CA ASP A 382 -9.61 -14.68 10.26
C ASP A 382 -8.45 -15.14 9.37
N GLY A 383 -8.68 -16.14 8.51
CA GLY A 383 -7.71 -16.73 7.56
C GLY A 383 -6.39 -17.17 8.18
N GLY A 384 -6.35 -17.52 9.47
CA GLY A 384 -5.14 -17.99 10.14
C GLY A 384 -4.04 -16.93 10.24
N TYR A 385 -4.44 -15.65 10.34
CA TYR A 385 -3.49 -14.55 10.49
C TYR A 385 -2.62 -14.71 11.75
N ASN A 386 -1.37 -14.23 11.70
CA ASN A 386 -0.49 -14.15 12.84
C ASN A 386 -0.96 -13.03 13.79
N SER A 387 -1.64 -13.42 14.87
CA SER A 387 -2.17 -12.50 15.87
C SER A 387 -1.10 -11.91 16.82
N THR A 388 0.06 -12.55 16.94
CA THR A 388 1.17 -12.08 17.78
C THR A 388 1.78 -10.80 17.20
N GLY A 389 1.86 -10.71 15.86
CA GLY A 389 2.58 -9.64 15.18
C GLY A 389 4.06 -9.60 15.60
N GLY A 390 4.61 -8.40 15.75
CA GLY A 390 5.95 -8.18 16.30
C GLY A 390 6.93 -7.58 15.30
N SER A 391 8.07 -7.11 15.81
CA SER A 391 9.17 -6.58 15.01
C SER A 391 10.07 -7.68 14.46
N ASN A 392 10.71 -7.41 13.33
CA ASN A 392 11.83 -8.21 12.83
C ASN A 392 13.17 -7.66 13.35
N PRO A 393 14.22 -8.48 13.45
CA PRO A 393 15.59 -7.98 13.51
C PRO A 393 15.89 -7.15 12.25
N CYS A 394 16.70 -6.09 12.38
CA CYS A 394 17.15 -5.37 11.19
C CYS A 394 18.08 -6.27 10.35
N PRO A 395 17.94 -6.31 9.02
CA PRO A 395 18.80 -7.10 8.16
C PRO A 395 20.25 -6.68 8.31
N LYS A 396 21.16 -7.66 8.27
CA LYS A 396 22.60 -7.38 8.25
C LYS A 396 23.01 -6.90 6.86
N LYS A 397 23.92 -5.93 6.82
CA LYS A 397 24.57 -5.50 5.59
C LYS A 397 25.18 -6.69 4.85
N SER A 398 24.95 -6.75 3.55
CA SER A 398 25.41 -7.82 2.66
C SER A 398 25.67 -7.28 1.26
N HIS A 399 26.03 -8.15 0.31
CA HIS A 399 26.15 -7.76 -1.10
C HIS A 399 24.82 -7.27 -1.70
N ASN A 400 23.68 -7.77 -1.22
CA ASN A 400 22.34 -7.44 -1.73
C ASN A 400 21.61 -6.40 -0.86
N TRP A 401 22.22 -5.96 0.25
CA TRP A 401 21.62 -5.05 1.22
C TRP A 401 22.68 -4.12 1.81
N GLU A 402 22.62 -2.84 1.48
CA GLU A 402 23.69 -1.87 1.75
C GLU A 402 23.57 -1.15 3.10
N VAL A 403 22.39 -1.22 3.72
CA VAL A 403 22.07 -0.51 4.97
C VAL A 403 22.69 -1.24 6.15
N ASP A 404 23.38 -0.49 7.00
CA ASP A 404 23.90 -1.00 8.27
C ASP A 404 22.76 -1.09 9.30
N PRO A 405 22.52 -2.25 9.94
CA PRO A 405 21.45 -2.38 10.94
C PRO A 405 21.62 -1.46 12.15
N ASP A 406 22.84 -0.97 12.42
CA ASP A 406 23.15 -0.08 13.55
C ASP A 406 23.12 1.41 13.16
N GLU A 407 22.88 1.73 11.88
CA GLU A 407 22.73 3.11 11.40
C GLU A 407 21.29 3.60 11.60
N ASP A 408 21.13 4.71 12.33
CA ASP A 408 19.81 5.30 12.48
C ASP A 408 19.31 5.89 11.15
N ILE A 409 17.99 5.85 10.96
CA ILE A 409 17.36 6.52 9.84
C ILE A 409 17.53 8.05 9.90
N PRO A 410 17.48 8.76 8.77
CA PRO A 410 17.58 10.22 8.74
C PRO A 410 16.58 10.89 9.69
N SER A 411 17.03 11.87 10.47
CA SER A 411 16.17 12.69 11.31
C SER A 411 15.21 13.53 10.47
N THR A 412 14.01 13.80 10.99
CA THR A 412 13.06 14.72 10.35
C THR A 412 13.73 16.07 10.06
N PRO A 413 13.67 16.60 8.82
CA PRO A 413 14.19 17.92 8.46
C PRO A 413 13.73 18.98 9.46
N LYS A 414 14.66 19.84 9.93
CA LYS A 414 14.38 20.76 11.06
C LYS A 414 13.20 21.68 10.75
N GLN A 415 13.10 22.14 9.50
CA GLN A 415 11.99 22.99 9.07
C GLN A 415 10.66 22.25 8.98
N ALA A 416 10.65 20.92 8.85
CA ALA A 416 9.43 20.13 8.81
C ALA A 416 8.83 19.89 10.20
N LEU A 417 9.64 20.02 11.28
CA LEU A 417 9.17 19.89 12.65
C LEU A 417 8.06 20.90 12.99
N LYS A 418 8.10 22.12 12.40
CA LYS A 418 7.02 23.11 12.59
C LYS A 418 5.69 22.62 12.06
N PHE A 419 5.68 21.81 10.99
CA PHE A 419 4.44 21.28 10.43
C PHE A 419 3.77 20.27 11.35
N MET A 420 4.55 19.55 12.16
CA MET A 420 4.03 18.59 13.15
C MET A 420 3.20 19.29 14.23
N GLU A 421 3.60 20.50 14.63
CA GLU A 421 2.96 21.26 15.70
C GLU A 421 1.89 22.21 15.12
N ASP A 422 2.25 23.05 14.16
CA ASP A 422 1.38 24.11 13.62
C ASP A 422 0.44 23.61 12.51
N GLY A 423 0.81 22.51 11.85
CA GLY A 423 0.16 22.02 10.64
C GLY A 423 0.98 22.38 9.39
N PRO A 424 0.75 21.69 8.26
CA PRO A 424 1.47 21.98 7.04
C PRO A 424 1.12 23.39 6.53
N ALA A 425 2.08 24.04 5.89
CA ALA A 425 1.85 25.27 5.13
C ALA A 425 0.99 24.98 3.89
N GLU A 426 0.46 26.05 3.28
CA GLU A 426 -0.45 26.01 2.14
C GLU A 426 -0.07 24.97 1.08
N PRO A 427 -1.04 24.13 0.64
CA PRO A 427 -0.83 23.14 -0.40
C PRO A 427 -0.48 23.81 -1.74
N LYS A 428 0.38 23.14 -2.52
CA LYS A 428 0.83 23.62 -3.84
C LYS A 428 0.31 22.79 -5.01
N GLY A 429 -0.42 21.70 -4.72
CA GLY A 429 -0.93 20.78 -5.72
C GLY A 429 0.20 20.18 -6.55
N PHE A 430 -0.04 20.05 -7.85
CA PHE A 430 0.98 19.56 -8.79
C PHE A 430 1.97 20.63 -9.30
N LYS A 431 1.89 21.87 -8.81
CA LYS A 431 2.79 22.97 -9.18
C LYS A 431 4.08 22.90 -8.37
N GLY A 432 5.21 23.30 -8.96
CA GLY A 432 6.51 23.29 -8.29
C GLY A 432 7.20 21.93 -8.31
N GLY A 433 7.99 21.63 -7.28
CA GLY A 433 8.68 20.36 -7.05
C GLY A 433 9.57 20.43 -5.82
N SER A 434 9.87 19.28 -5.20
CA SER A 434 10.67 19.20 -3.97
C SER A 434 12.01 18.48 -4.12
N GLN A 435 12.21 17.72 -5.19
CA GLN A 435 13.35 16.80 -5.33
C GLN A 435 14.73 17.49 -5.25
N THR A 436 14.81 18.78 -5.57
CA THR A 436 16.05 19.58 -5.52
C THR A 436 15.96 20.76 -4.54
N ALA A 437 14.94 20.80 -3.68
CA ALA A 437 14.73 21.94 -2.78
C ALA A 437 15.81 22.02 -1.69
N GLY A 438 16.34 20.87 -1.25
CA GLY A 438 17.23 20.80 -0.09
C GLY A 438 16.53 21.21 1.20
N ASP A 439 17.22 21.07 2.34
CA ASP A 439 16.80 21.69 3.60
C ASP A 439 17.61 22.98 3.77
N ASP A 440 16.98 24.16 3.76
CA ASP A 440 17.68 25.46 3.89
C ASP A 440 18.25 25.70 5.32
N GLY A 441 18.62 24.64 6.04
CA GLY A 441 18.77 24.68 7.50
C GLY A 441 19.49 23.50 8.14
N GLY A 442 20.59 23.04 7.54
CA GLY A 442 21.66 22.35 8.27
C GLY A 442 22.14 21.07 7.62
N ASP A 443 23.46 20.93 7.55
CA ASP A 443 24.21 19.72 7.20
C ASP A 443 23.95 18.52 8.15
N ASP A 444 22.91 18.58 8.98
CA ASP A 444 22.60 17.65 10.07
C ASP A 444 21.39 16.76 9.79
N LEU A 445 21.27 16.17 8.59
CA LEU A 445 20.62 14.86 8.49
C LEU A 445 21.56 13.83 9.13
N LYS A 446 21.77 13.93 10.44
CA LYS A 446 22.53 12.96 11.21
C LYS A 446 21.57 11.85 11.67
N PRO A 447 21.95 10.58 11.53
CA PRO A 447 21.32 9.48 12.24
C PRO A 447 21.07 9.86 13.72
N GLY A 448 19.86 9.61 14.24
CA GLY A 448 19.62 9.56 15.69
C GLY A 448 19.25 10.86 16.42
N SER A 449 18.93 11.96 15.73
CA SER A 449 18.58 13.24 16.39
C SER A 449 17.09 13.62 16.37
N GLY A 450 16.19 12.69 16.01
CA GLY A 450 14.74 12.90 16.12
C GLY A 450 14.26 12.72 17.56
N PRO A 451 13.28 13.50 18.04
CA PRO A 451 12.76 13.31 19.40
C PRO A 451 12.03 11.96 19.51
N THR A 452 12.64 10.99 20.19
CA THR A 452 11.94 9.79 20.66
C THR A 452 10.98 10.19 21.77
N ILE A 453 9.68 10.30 21.47
CA ILE A 453 8.67 10.60 22.50
C ILE A 453 8.08 9.30 23.03
N THR A 454 8.66 8.82 24.13
CA THR A 454 8.04 7.83 25.01
C THR A 454 6.75 8.43 25.61
N GLY A 455 5.62 7.81 25.31
CA GLY A 455 4.33 8.23 25.83
C GLY A 455 4.19 7.86 27.31
N SER A 456 3.78 8.84 28.12
CA SER A 456 3.22 8.63 29.45
C SER A 456 2.15 7.54 29.43
N LYS A 457 2.18 6.68 30.45
CA LYS A 457 1.15 5.68 30.74
C LYS A 457 -0.22 6.35 30.74
N THR A 458 -1.08 5.99 29.80
CA THR A 458 -2.52 6.16 29.93
C THR A 458 -3.08 4.87 30.51
N ASP A 459 -3.52 4.96 31.77
CA ASP A 459 -4.27 3.93 32.46
C ASP A 459 -5.48 3.51 31.62
N SER A 460 -5.58 2.21 31.38
CA SER A 460 -6.73 1.61 30.73
C SER A 460 -7.83 1.47 31.79
N SER A 461 -8.86 2.32 31.73
CA SER A 461 -10.08 2.11 32.52
C SER A 461 -10.93 1.03 31.84
N ASP A 462 -10.78 -0.20 32.32
CA ASP A 462 -11.73 -1.28 32.07
C ASP A 462 -13.07 -0.95 32.73
N ALA A 463 -14.12 -0.85 31.92
CA ALA A 463 -15.49 -0.84 32.39
C ALA A 463 -15.98 -2.29 32.49
N SER A 464 -16.19 -2.76 33.72
CA SER A 464 -16.98 -3.97 33.99
C SER A 464 -18.12 -3.65 34.97
N GLU A 465 -19.34 -3.78 34.48
CA GLU A 465 -20.54 -4.10 35.28
C GLU A 465 -20.63 -5.65 35.28
N THR A 466 -21.04 -6.38 36.31
CA THR A 466 -21.80 -6.13 37.54
C THR A 466 -21.65 -7.34 38.49
N SER A 467 -21.87 -7.10 39.79
CA SER A 467 -22.58 -7.96 40.78
C SER A 467 -21.85 -8.04 42.12
N GLY A 468 -22.58 -7.71 43.18
CA GLY A 468 -22.03 -7.33 44.49
C GLY A 468 -21.82 -8.46 45.49
N SER A 469 -21.18 -8.11 46.59
CA SER A 469 -21.59 -8.43 47.97
C SER A 469 -20.62 -7.76 48.95
N ASP A 470 -21.18 -7.28 50.05
CA ASP A 470 -20.51 -6.61 51.18
C ASP A 470 -19.47 -7.51 51.88
N SER A 471 -18.36 -6.92 52.34
CA SER A 471 -17.91 -6.98 53.75
C SER A 471 -16.49 -6.41 53.99
N HIS A 472 -16.45 -5.34 54.80
CA HIS A 472 -15.59 -5.10 55.97
C HIS A 472 -14.08 -5.44 55.95
N SER A 473 -13.29 -4.36 55.91
CA SER A 473 -12.19 -3.94 56.82
C SER A 473 -11.15 -4.92 57.38
N ASN A 474 -9.91 -4.39 57.39
CA ASN A 474 -8.67 -4.72 58.14
C ASN A 474 -7.63 -5.42 57.25
N GLY A 475 -6.46 -4.85 56.95
CA GLY A 475 -5.57 -4.08 57.82
C GLY A 475 -4.49 -5.01 58.35
N ALA A 476 -3.29 -4.98 57.75
CA ALA A 476 -2.00 -5.22 58.44
C ALA A 476 -0.85 -5.21 57.42
N GLU A 477 0.13 -4.37 57.71
CA GLU A 477 1.47 -4.34 57.17
C GLU A 477 2.27 -5.61 57.52
N GLY A 478 3.25 -5.95 56.70
CA GLY A 478 4.19 -7.04 56.95
C GLY A 478 5.40 -6.97 56.02
N THR A 479 6.31 -6.05 56.32
CA THR A 479 7.68 -6.00 55.80
C THR A 479 8.45 -7.28 56.20
N ILE A 480 9.35 -7.79 55.35
CA ILE A 480 10.77 -8.10 55.68
C ILE A 480 11.52 -8.82 54.53
N GLN A 481 12.60 -8.15 54.13
CA GLN A 481 13.94 -8.55 53.68
C GLN A 481 14.22 -9.71 52.70
N ARG A 482 14.95 -9.28 51.66
CA ARG A 482 16.05 -9.95 50.96
C ARG A 482 17.12 -10.57 51.88
N ALA A 483 17.61 -11.74 51.47
CA ALA A 483 19.03 -12.13 51.27
C ALA A 483 19.01 -13.58 50.74
N GLY A 484 19.90 -14.09 49.91
CA GLY A 484 21.25 -13.74 49.51
C GLY A 484 21.87 -15.03 48.92
N LEU A 485 22.90 -14.86 48.09
CA LEU A 485 23.52 -15.83 47.20
C LEU A 485 23.94 -17.18 47.83
N GLY A 486 24.00 -18.20 46.96
CA GLY A 486 24.87 -19.36 47.10
C GLY A 486 25.18 -19.98 45.74
N ALA A 487 26.36 -19.67 45.18
CA ALA A 487 26.92 -20.29 43.98
C ALA A 487 27.79 -21.50 44.37
N VAL A 488 27.79 -22.56 43.55
CA VAL A 488 28.93 -23.52 43.48
C VAL A 488 29.13 -23.94 42.02
N MET A 489 30.41 -23.88 41.62
CA MET A 489 31.04 -24.24 40.34
C MET A 489 30.91 -25.73 40.00
N GLY A 490 30.75 -26.11 38.73
CA GLY A 490 31.86 -26.60 37.88
C GLY A 490 31.63 -28.10 37.60
N VAL A 491 32.02 -28.75 36.50
CA VAL A 491 33.10 -28.56 35.51
C VAL A 491 32.78 -29.46 34.29
N ALA A 492 33.18 -29.01 33.09
CA ALA A 492 33.58 -29.70 31.83
C ALA A 492 32.83 -30.97 31.36
N GLY A 493 32.59 -31.20 30.06
CA GLY A 493 33.14 -30.64 28.83
C GLY A 493 33.02 -31.71 27.72
N VAL A 494 33.46 -31.34 26.52
CA VAL A 494 33.70 -32.14 25.29
C VAL A 494 32.78 -31.76 24.12
N ALA A 495 33.47 -31.59 22.98
CA ALA A 495 33.12 -30.87 21.78
C ALA A 495 32.77 -31.78 20.58
N ALA A 496 32.32 -31.11 19.52
CA ALA A 496 32.56 -31.36 18.10
C ALA A 496 31.74 -32.44 17.35
N ALA A 497 31.02 -31.97 16.31
CA ALA A 497 31.03 -32.39 14.88
C ALA A 497 29.70 -31.94 14.23
N MET A 498 29.63 -30.92 13.36
CA MET A 498 29.90 -30.93 11.90
C MET A 498 29.35 -32.14 11.12
N LEU A 499 28.26 -31.97 10.35
CA LEU A 499 28.23 -31.91 8.87
C LEU A 499 26.84 -32.18 8.25
N ALA A 500 26.58 -31.42 7.18
CA ALA A 500 25.75 -31.70 5.99
C ALA A 500 24.23 -31.86 6.15
N PHE A 501 23.47 -30.86 5.67
CA PHE A 501 22.83 -30.85 4.35
C PHE A 501 22.37 -29.43 3.98
#